data_AF-A0A1G8YXZ4-F1
#
_entry.id   AF-A0A1G8YXZ4-F1
#
_cell.length_a   1.000
_cell.length_b   1.000
_cell.length_c   1.000
_cell.angle_alpha   90.00
_cell.angle_beta   90.00
_cell.angle_gamma   90.00
#
_symmetry.space_group_name_H-M   'P 1'
#
loop_
_entity.id
_entity.type
_entity.pdbx_description
1 polymer ?
#
loop_
_entity_poly.entity_id
_entity_poly.type
_entity_poly.pdbx_seq_one_letter_code
_entity_poly.pdbx_strand_id
1 'polypeptide(L)'
;MGRKHVITGFFVFVLLTIAVLTGWGNVHSNKHSLNISELIAKENINDISLTIYYLNPLTLTRYPLSAEDLISFTDVHKIVINGNDLKKHFELFKRINDGVLMPVKKKSRVDARIYYVLESKTNGKLFDVTMWGKENSMFVNGLEVKGNEIFYDVIRPFLPEDAV
;
A
#
# COMPACT_ATOMS: atom_id res chain seq x y z
N MET A 1 36.18 -47.98 -1.62
CA MET A 1 35.17 -47.03 -1.10
C MET A 1 35.30 -45.74 -1.90
N GLY A 2 34.32 -45.33 -2.70
CA GLY A 2 34.48 -44.10 -3.50
C GLY A 2 33.37 -43.78 -4.51
N ARG A 3 32.54 -44.75 -4.90
CA ARG A 3 31.45 -44.49 -5.88
C ARG A 3 30.15 -43.95 -5.28
N LYS A 4 29.82 -44.26 -4.02
CA LYS A 4 28.55 -43.85 -3.41
C LYS A 4 28.50 -42.36 -3.05
N HIS A 5 29.59 -41.80 -2.52
CA HIS A 5 29.64 -40.39 -2.11
C HIS A 5 29.60 -39.40 -3.29
N VAL A 6 30.14 -39.77 -4.45
CA VAL A 6 30.13 -38.91 -5.66
C VAL A 6 28.71 -38.76 -6.21
N ILE A 7 27.93 -39.85 -6.20
CA ILE A 7 26.54 -39.85 -6.69
C ILE A 7 25.66 -39.02 -5.75
N THR A 8 25.79 -39.20 -4.43
CA THR A 8 25.00 -38.44 -3.44
C THR A 8 25.32 -36.93 -3.48
N GLY A 9 26.59 -36.56 -3.62
CA GLY A 9 26.98 -35.15 -3.74
C GLY A 9 26.44 -34.48 -5.01
N PHE A 10 26.41 -35.22 -6.14
CA PHE A 10 25.88 -34.72 -7.40
C PHE A 10 24.35 -34.48 -7.33
N PHE A 11 23.59 -35.38 -6.70
CA PHE A 11 22.15 -35.20 -6.52
C PHE A 11 21.82 -34.00 -5.62
N VAL A 12 22.59 -33.77 -4.55
CA VAL A 12 22.40 -32.61 -3.66
C VAL A 12 22.70 -31.29 -4.40
N PHE A 13 23.72 -31.26 -5.24
CA PHE A 13 24.08 -30.07 -6.02
C PHE A 13 23.03 -29.74 -7.09
N VAL A 14 22.46 -30.75 -7.76
CA VAL A 14 21.38 -30.57 -8.73
C VAL A 14 20.08 -30.10 -8.06
N LEU A 15 19.76 -30.59 -6.86
CA LEU A 15 18.60 -30.11 -6.11
C LEU A 15 18.74 -28.64 -5.67
N LEU A 16 19.93 -28.22 -5.27
CA LEU A 16 20.22 -26.82 -4.93
C LEU A 16 20.11 -25.88 -6.14
N THR A 17 20.59 -26.28 -7.32
CA THR A 17 20.46 -25.46 -8.54
C THR A 17 19.02 -25.37 -9.04
N ILE A 18 18.24 -26.45 -8.92
CA ILE A 18 16.79 -26.42 -9.21
C ILE A 18 16.08 -25.47 -8.25
N ALA A 19 16.38 -25.50 -6.94
CA ALA A 19 15.76 -24.59 -5.97
C ALA A 19 16.08 -23.11 -6.22
N VAL A 20 17.31 -22.80 -6.67
CA VAL A 20 17.70 -21.42 -7.04
C VAL A 20 17.04 -20.98 -8.35
N LEU A 21 16.83 -21.89 -9.30
CA LEU A 21 16.17 -21.59 -10.58
C LEU A 21 14.63 -21.51 -10.46
N THR A 22 14.01 -22.31 -9.59
CA THR A 22 12.56 -22.26 -9.33
C THR A 22 12.18 -21.15 -8.35
N GLY A 23 13.10 -20.67 -7.51
CA GLY A 23 12.89 -19.54 -6.62
C GLY A 23 12.83 -18.17 -7.32
N TRP A 24 13.27 -18.07 -8.57
CA TRP A 24 13.22 -16.83 -9.37
C TRP A 24 12.03 -16.78 -10.36
N GLY A 25 11.33 -17.91 -10.56
CA GLY A 25 10.19 -18.00 -11.46
C GLY A 25 8.87 -17.88 -10.70
N ASN A 26 8.04 -16.91 -11.10
CA ASN A 26 6.66 -16.71 -10.65
C ASN A 26 6.43 -15.99 -9.31
N VAL A 27 6.95 -14.77 -9.18
CA VAL A 27 6.03 -13.70 -8.74
C VAL A 27 5.32 -13.20 -9.99
N HIS A 28 4.42 -14.03 -10.52
CA HIS A 28 3.33 -13.51 -11.33
C HIS A 28 2.61 -12.55 -10.40
N SER A 29 2.86 -11.25 -10.57
CA SER A 29 2.01 -10.20 -10.03
C SER A 29 0.62 -10.54 -10.57
N ASN A 30 -0.18 -11.24 -9.77
CA ASN A 30 -1.62 -11.32 -9.97
C ASN A 30 -2.05 -9.86 -10.04
N LYS A 31 -2.22 -9.37 -11.27
CA LYS A 31 -2.67 -8.03 -11.55
C LYS A 31 -4.15 -8.04 -11.21
N HIS A 32 -4.44 -8.13 -9.91
CA HIS A 32 -5.77 -7.99 -9.40
C HIS A 32 -6.12 -6.54 -9.71
N SER A 33 -7.00 -6.34 -10.69
CA SER A 33 -7.54 -5.02 -10.94
C SER A 33 -8.17 -4.56 -9.63
N LEU A 34 -7.73 -3.39 -9.16
CA LEU A 34 -8.22 -2.84 -7.91
C LEU A 34 -9.47 -2.03 -8.25
N ASN A 35 -10.64 -2.64 -8.09
CA ASN A 35 -11.90 -1.93 -8.25
C ASN A 35 -12.45 -1.51 -6.88
N ILE A 36 -12.02 -0.33 -6.40
CA ILE A 36 -12.47 0.22 -5.11
C ILE A 36 -14.00 0.43 -5.11
N SER A 37 -14.59 0.78 -6.25
CA SER A 37 -16.04 0.94 -6.35
C SER A 37 -16.77 -0.37 -6.04
N GLU A 38 -16.27 -1.50 -6.54
CA GLU A 38 -16.86 -2.81 -6.24
C GLU A 38 -16.65 -3.23 -4.80
N LEU A 39 -15.49 -2.89 -4.21
CA LEU A 39 -15.22 -3.16 -2.80
C LEU A 39 -16.21 -2.40 -1.92
N ILE A 40 -16.34 -1.08 -2.12
CA ILE A 40 -17.28 -0.23 -1.36
C ILE A 40 -18.73 -0.68 -1.56
N ALA A 41 -19.12 -1.06 -2.79
CA ALA A 41 -20.51 -1.46 -3.09
C ALA A 41 -20.96 -2.76 -2.39
N LYS A 42 -20.02 -3.61 -1.94
CA LYS A 42 -20.30 -4.84 -1.21
C LYS A 42 -20.44 -4.62 0.30
N GLU A 43 -20.13 -3.43 0.78
CA GLU A 43 -20.12 -3.10 2.20
C GLU A 43 -21.40 -2.37 2.63
N ASN A 44 -21.73 -2.52 3.91
CA ASN A 44 -22.65 -1.62 4.58
C ASN A 44 -21.91 -0.33 4.93
N ILE A 45 -22.43 0.82 4.49
CA ILE A 45 -21.80 2.13 4.72
C ILE A 45 -21.54 2.39 6.20
N ASN A 46 -22.40 1.93 7.11
CA ASN A 46 -22.21 2.10 8.55
C ASN A 46 -21.04 1.29 9.13
N ASP A 47 -20.53 0.33 8.36
CA ASP A 47 -19.41 -0.53 8.72
C ASP A 47 -18.09 -0.05 8.09
N ILE A 48 -18.14 0.93 7.18
CA ILE A 48 -16.97 1.54 6.56
C ILE A 48 -16.42 2.67 7.45
N SER A 49 -15.10 2.78 7.52
CA SER A 49 -14.40 3.95 8.04
C SER A 49 -13.15 4.27 7.24
N LEU A 50 -12.81 5.55 7.15
CA LEU A 50 -11.52 6.03 6.67
C LEU A 50 -10.72 6.49 7.86
N THR A 51 -9.54 5.92 8.05
CA THR A 51 -8.57 6.41 9.03
C THR A 51 -7.42 7.08 8.30
N ILE A 52 -7.07 8.29 8.69
CA ILE A 52 -5.94 9.07 8.14
C ILE A 52 -4.95 9.29 9.27
N TYR A 53 -3.70 8.91 9.03
CA TYR A 53 -2.54 9.22 9.84
C TYR A 53 -1.70 10.23 9.07
N TYR A 54 -1.32 11.32 9.72
CA TYR A 54 -0.40 12.28 9.11
C TYR A 54 0.61 12.80 10.12
N LEU A 55 1.79 13.13 9.62
CA LEU A 55 2.85 13.79 10.34
C LEU A 55 3.13 15.12 9.65
N ASN A 56 3.22 16.21 10.42
CA ASN A 56 3.51 17.53 9.88
C ASN A 56 4.79 17.45 9.00
N PRO A 57 4.76 17.95 7.75
CA PRO A 57 5.89 17.87 6.81
C PRO A 57 7.19 18.48 7.32
N LEU A 58 7.11 19.44 8.26
CA LEU A 58 8.27 20.09 8.89
C LEU A 58 8.91 19.23 9.98
N THR A 59 8.29 18.12 10.37
CA THR A 59 8.83 17.20 11.38
C THR A 59 10.01 16.42 10.82
N LEU A 60 11.18 16.60 11.44
CA LEU A 60 12.39 15.88 11.06
C LEU A 60 12.30 14.42 11.49
N THR A 61 12.49 13.51 10.54
CA THR A 61 12.62 12.07 10.80
C THR A 61 14.07 11.65 10.59
N ARG A 62 14.54 10.70 11.40
CA ARG A 62 15.91 10.17 11.28
C ARG A 62 16.09 9.27 10.07
N TYR A 63 15.00 8.67 9.59
CA TYR A 63 14.97 7.78 8.45
C TYR A 63 13.60 7.85 7.75
N PRO A 64 13.51 7.42 6.48
CA PRO A 64 12.24 7.32 5.77
C PRO A 64 11.28 6.33 6.45
N LEU A 65 10.07 6.79 6.77
CA LEU A 65 9.08 6.02 7.53
C LEU A 65 8.31 5.04 6.63
N SER A 66 8.03 3.84 7.14
CA SER A 66 6.94 2.98 6.62
C SER A 66 5.57 3.45 7.13
N ALA A 67 4.49 2.84 6.64
CA ALA A 67 3.15 3.11 7.19
C ALA A 67 3.07 2.73 8.68
N GLU A 68 3.66 1.60 9.06
CA GLU A 68 3.69 1.11 10.43
C GLU A 68 4.55 2.00 11.35
N ASP A 69 5.68 2.47 10.84
CA ASP A 69 6.52 3.46 11.55
C ASP A 69 5.75 4.77 11.76
N LEU A 70 5.01 5.23 10.74
CA LEU A 70 4.19 6.45 10.83
C LEU A 70 3.10 6.30 11.88
N ILE A 71 2.34 5.18 11.87
CA ILE A 71 1.26 4.92 12.84
C ILE A 71 1.78 4.89 14.28
N SER A 72 3.02 4.43 14.49
CA SER A 72 3.64 4.34 15.81
C SER A 72 4.47 5.58 16.18
N PHE A 73 4.57 6.57 15.30
CA PHE A 73 5.36 7.78 15.52
C PHE A 73 4.74 8.66 16.61
N THR A 74 5.56 9.23 17.48
CA THR A 74 5.08 9.95 18.68
C THR A 74 4.18 11.14 18.36
N ASP A 75 4.52 11.91 17.32
CA ASP A 75 3.80 13.14 16.93
C ASP A 75 2.82 12.90 15.77
N VAL A 76 2.44 11.65 15.50
CA VAL A 76 1.47 11.37 14.44
C VAL A 76 0.07 11.80 14.87
N HIS A 77 -0.62 12.48 13.96
CA HIS A 77 -2.02 12.82 14.12
C HIS A 77 -2.89 11.77 13.45
N LYS A 78 -4.02 11.43 14.09
CA LYS A 78 -4.99 10.45 13.59
C LYS A 78 -6.37 11.08 13.45
N ILE A 79 -6.98 10.92 12.29
CA ILE A 79 -8.36 11.33 11.98
C ILE A 79 -9.14 10.08 11.59
N VAL A 80 -10.33 9.90 12.17
CA VAL A 80 -11.23 8.79 11.85
C VAL A 80 -12.55 9.35 11.34
N ILE A 81 -12.94 8.97 10.13
CA ILE A 81 -14.16 9.40 9.48
C ILE A 81 -15.06 8.16 9.30
N ASN A 82 -16.29 8.25 9.77
CA ASN A 82 -17.27 7.18 9.60
C ASN A 82 -17.83 7.18 8.16
N GLY A 83 -18.38 6.04 7.73
CA GLY A 83 -18.90 5.88 6.37
C GLY A 83 -20.05 6.83 6.00
N ASN A 84 -20.86 7.27 6.96
CA ASN A 84 -21.95 8.21 6.67
C ASN A 84 -21.42 9.59 6.26
N ASP A 85 -20.37 10.07 6.94
CA ASP A 85 -19.70 11.33 6.59
C ASP A 85 -18.88 11.20 5.28
N LEU A 86 -18.40 9.98 4.98
CA LEU A 86 -17.70 9.66 3.73
C LEU A 86 -18.63 9.49 2.53
N LYS A 87 -19.94 9.30 2.73
CA LYS A 87 -20.88 8.93 1.66
C LYS A 87 -20.85 9.88 0.46
N LYS A 88 -20.70 11.19 0.72
CA LYS A 88 -20.59 12.22 -0.33
C LYS A 88 -19.24 12.19 -1.07
N HIS A 89 -18.22 11.59 -0.47
CA HIS A 89 -16.85 11.49 -0.98
C HIS A 89 -16.55 10.16 -1.68
N PHE A 90 -17.43 9.15 -1.59
CA PHE A 90 -17.23 7.86 -2.26
C PHE A 90 -17.07 7.96 -3.78
N GLU A 91 -17.68 8.96 -4.43
CA GLU A 91 -17.47 9.19 -5.87
C GLU A 91 -16.00 9.47 -6.21
N LEU A 92 -15.22 10.10 -5.30
CA LEU A 92 -13.79 10.29 -5.49
C LEU A 92 -13.02 8.96 -5.41
N PHE A 93 -13.37 8.10 -4.45
CA PHE A 93 -12.77 6.77 -4.35
C PHE A 93 -13.02 5.92 -5.60
N LYS A 94 -14.20 6.03 -6.24
CA LYS A 94 -14.52 5.32 -7.49
C LYS A 94 -13.65 5.75 -8.68
N ARG A 95 -13.08 6.96 -8.64
CA ARG A 95 -12.17 7.45 -9.69
C ARG A 95 -10.79 6.81 -9.60
N ILE A 96 -10.45 6.17 -8.48
CA ILE A 96 -9.22 5.38 -8.34
C ILE A 96 -9.47 4.03 -9.00
N ASN A 97 -8.96 3.88 -10.23
CA ASN A 97 -9.10 2.69 -11.06
C ASN A 97 -7.77 2.34 -11.73
N ASP A 98 -7.74 1.28 -12.51
CA ASP A 98 -6.54 0.80 -13.22
C ASP A 98 -5.87 1.87 -14.10
N GLY A 99 -6.61 2.86 -14.61
CA GLY A 99 -6.06 3.97 -15.39
C GLY A 99 -5.24 4.95 -14.56
N VAL A 100 -5.54 5.08 -13.27
CA VAL A 100 -4.78 5.90 -12.31
C VAL A 100 -3.63 5.12 -11.70
N LEU A 101 -3.78 3.81 -11.54
CA LEU A 101 -2.80 2.92 -10.90
C LEU A 101 -1.64 2.55 -11.85
N MET A 102 -0.97 3.56 -12.40
CA MET A 102 0.18 3.38 -13.30
C MET A 102 1.44 3.05 -12.49
N PRO A 103 2.00 1.82 -12.57
CA PRO A 103 3.18 1.47 -11.80
C PRO A 103 4.40 2.32 -12.18
N VAL A 104 5.28 2.58 -11.23
CA VAL A 104 6.58 3.18 -11.51
C VAL A 104 7.54 2.15 -12.14
N LYS A 105 8.52 2.61 -12.94
CA LYS A 105 9.51 1.72 -13.57
C LYS A 105 10.51 1.15 -12.56
N LYS A 106 10.88 1.93 -11.55
CA LYS A 106 11.85 1.56 -10.53
C LYS A 106 11.27 1.88 -9.17
N LYS A 107 11.17 0.87 -8.32
CA LYS A 107 10.67 1.03 -6.97
C LYS A 107 11.59 1.93 -6.15
N SER A 108 11.00 2.79 -5.34
CA SER A 108 11.67 3.64 -4.37
C SER A 108 11.40 3.16 -2.95
N ARG A 109 12.12 3.74 -1.99
CA ARG A 109 11.81 3.56 -0.58
C ARG A 109 10.70 4.53 -0.21
N VAL A 110 9.71 4.04 0.53
CA VAL A 110 8.66 4.88 1.12
C VAL A 110 9.24 5.79 2.21
N ASP A 111 8.81 7.05 2.22
CA ASP A 111 8.95 8.01 3.31
C ASP A 111 7.55 8.52 3.69
N ALA A 112 6.87 7.75 4.54
CA ALA A 112 5.49 7.99 4.92
C ALA A 112 5.35 9.27 5.76
N ARG A 113 4.62 10.25 5.23
CA ARG A 113 4.11 11.44 5.92
C ARG A 113 2.61 11.42 6.06
N ILE A 114 1.93 10.77 5.12
CA ILE A 114 0.51 10.52 5.16
C ILE A 114 0.28 9.04 4.87
N TYR A 115 -0.52 8.39 5.70
CA TYR A 115 -1.06 7.07 5.46
C TYR A 115 -2.56 7.12 5.70
N TYR A 116 -3.35 6.60 4.76
CA TYR A 116 -4.78 6.44 5.02
C TYR A 116 -5.28 5.08 4.57
N VAL A 117 -6.24 4.57 5.32
CA VAL A 117 -6.81 3.24 5.14
C VAL A 117 -8.33 3.32 5.21
N LEU A 118 -8.97 2.75 4.19
CA LEU A 118 -10.39 2.48 4.14
C LEU A 118 -10.61 1.05 4.63
N GLU A 119 -11.37 0.91 5.71
CA GLU A 119 -11.62 -0.37 6.37
C GLU A 119 -13.11 -0.61 6.47
N SER A 120 -13.49 -1.88 6.39
CA SER A 120 -14.79 -2.39 6.80
C SER A 120 -14.66 -3.15 8.11
N LYS A 121 -15.61 -2.99 9.03
CA LYS A 121 -15.69 -3.82 10.23
C LYS A 121 -15.82 -5.32 9.93
N THR A 122 -16.41 -5.68 8.79
CA THR A 122 -16.67 -7.08 8.43
C THR A 122 -15.51 -7.69 7.65
N ASN A 123 -14.97 -6.96 6.67
CA ASN A 123 -13.97 -7.47 5.73
C ASN A 123 -12.54 -6.95 5.99
N GLY A 124 -12.36 -6.11 7.00
CA GLY A 124 -11.07 -5.51 7.34
C GLY A 124 -10.64 -4.47 6.31
N LYS A 125 -9.34 -4.41 6.02
CA LYS A 125 -8.77 -3.42 5.09
C LYS A 125 -9.28 -3.64 3.66
N LEU A 126 -9.94 -2.62 3.10
CA LEU A 126 -10.40 -2.59 1.71
C LEU A 126 -9.34 -1.95 0.80
N PHE A 127 -8.73 -0.87 1.27
CA PHE A 127 -7.85 -0.03 0.47
C PHE A 127 -6.95 0.81 1.37
N ASP A 128 -5.68 0.98 1.01
CA ASP A 128 -4.80 1.96 1.64
C ASP A 128 -3.89 2.68 0.65
N VAL A 129 -3.43 3.86 1.10
CA VAL A 129 -2.43 4.65 0.41
C VAL A 129 -1.40 5.16 1.41
N THR A 130 -0.13 5.01 1.06
CA THR A 130 1.00 5.58 1.78
C THR A 130 1.74 6.57 0.90
N MET A 131 2.05 7.73 1.45
CA MET A 131 2.64 8.88 0.77
C MET A 131 3.88 9.35 1.54
N TRP A 132 5.10 9.48 0.99
CA TRP A 132 5.47 9.48 -0.44
C TRP A 132 6.60 8.52 -0.79
N GLY A 133 6.68 8.17 -2.07
CA GLY A 133 7.90 7.66 -2.67
C GLY A 133 8.62 8.73 -3.50
N LYS A 134 9.57 8.29 -4.32
CA LYS A 134 10.36 9.17 -5.20
C LYS A 134 9.49 9.80 -6.28
N GLU A 135 9.77 11.05 -6.66
CA GLU A 135 9.05 11.78 -7.73
C GLU A 135 7.54 11.85 -7.46
N ASN A 136 7.17 12.01 -6.19
CA ASN A 136 5.77 12.07 -5.72
C ASN A 136 4.95 10.81 -6.06
N SER A 137 5.61 9.65 -6.17
CA SER A 137 4.93 8.36 -6.27
C SER A 137 4.17 8.05 -4.98
N MET A 138 3.15 7.20 -5.11
CA MET A 138 2.28 6.76 -4.02
C MET A 138 2.34 5.24 -3.91
N PHE A 139 2.16 4.70 -2.71
CA PHE A 139 2.04 3.27 -2.49
C PHE A 139 0.58 2.94 -2.22
N VAL A 140 -0.08 2.31 -3.19
CA VAL A 140 -1.50 1.94 -3.13
C VAL A 140 -1.59 0.43 -2.91
N ASN A 141 -2.14 -0.03 -1.78
CA ASN A 141 -2.13 -1.45 -1.41
C ASN A 141 -0.71 -2.07 -1.51
N GLY A 142 0.32 -1.28 -1.16
CA GLY A 142 1.73 -1.66 -1.26
C GLY A 142 2.34 -1.61 -2.67
N LEU A 143 1.55 -1.33 -3.72
CA LEU A 143 2.05 -1.12 -5.08
C LEU A 143 2.43 0.34 -5.28
N GLU A 144 3.69 0.59 -5.65
CA GLU A 144 4.14 1.93 -6.00
C GLU A 144 3.66 2.35 -7.40
N VAL A 145 2.88 3.42 -7.44
CA VAL A 145 2.27 4.01 -8.63
C VAL A 145 2.70 5.46 -8.79
N LYS A 146 2.63 5.97 -10.01
CA LYS A 146 2.86 7.39 -10.29
C LYS A 146 1.87 8.25 -9.50
N GLY A 147 2.34 9.41 -9.05
CA GLY A 147 1.48 10.40 -8.39
C GLY A 147 0.29 10.79 -9.25
N ASN A 148 -0.88 10.89 -8.62
CA ASN A 148 -2.09 11.41 -9.21
C ASN A 148 -2.84 12.22 -8.14
N GLU A 149 -3.42 13.36 -8.53
CA GLU A 149 -4.11 14.26 -7.62
C GLU A 149 -5.27 13.59 -6.88
N ILE A 150 -5.91 12.57 -7.48
CA ILE A 150 -7.04 11.89 -6.86
C ILE A 150 -6.70 11.29 -5.48
N PHE A 151 -5.45 10.85 -5.27
CA PHE A 151 -5.02 10.29 -3.98
C PHE A 151 -5.00 11.35 -2.87
N TYR A 152 -4.79 12.62 -3.23
CA TYR A 152 -4.91 13.74 -2.30
C TYR A 152 -6.35 14.20 -2.17
N ASP A 153 -7.08 14.31 -3.28
CA ASP A 153 -8.45 14.82 -3.30
C ASP A 153 -9.39 13.99 -2.42
N VAL A 154 -9.15 12.68 -2.29
CA VAL A 154 -9.96 11.81 -1.41
C VAL A 154 -9.84 12.15 0.07
N ILE A 155 -8.71 12.72 0.52
CA ILE A 155 -8.44 13.02 1.94
C ILE A 155 -8.39 14.51 2.26
N ARG A 156 -8.10 15.37 1.27
CA ARG A 156 -7.93 16.82 1.46
C ARG A 156 -9.06 17.49 2.24
N PRO A 157 -10.36 17.16 2.03
CA PRO A 157 -11.45 17.78 2.80
C PRO A 157 -11.41 17.50 4.30
N PHE A 158 -10.66 16.51 4.75
CA PHE A 158 -10.55 16.08 6.15
C PHE A 158 -9.23 16.50 6.78
N LEU A 159 -8.24 16.92 5.99
CA LEU A 159 -6.94 17.32 6.49
C LEU A 159 -6.96 18.76 7.01
N PRO A 160 -6.30 19.04 8.15
CA PRO A 160 -6.05 20.41 8.59
C PRO A 160 -4.96 21.07 7.73
N GLU A 161 -4.84 22.40 7.84
CA GLU A 161 -3.92 23.20 7.02
C GLU A 161 -2.43 22.82 7.22
N ASP A 162 -2.07 22.32 8.40
CA ASP A 162 -0.69 21.94 8.75
C ASP A 162 -0.29 20.54 8.27
N ALA A 163 -1.20 19.81 7.63
CA ALA A 163 -0.97 18.47 7.09
C ALA A 163 -0.44 18.45 5.64
N VAL A 164 -0.32 19.61 4.98
CA VAL A 164 0.02 19.73 3.54
C VAL A 164 1.15 20.73 3.30
#